data_AF-A0A7M4DMD3-F1
#
_entry.id   AF-A0A7M4DMD3-F1
#
_cell.length_a   1.000
_cell.length_b   1.000
_cell.length_c   1.000
_cell.angle_alpha   90.00
_cell.angle_beta   90.00
_cell.angle_gamma   90.00
#
_symmetry.space_group_name_H-M   'P 1'
#
loop_
_entity.id
_entity.type
_entity.pdbx_description
1 polymer ?
#
loop_
_entity_poly.entity_id
_entity_poly.type
_entity_poly.pdbx_seq_one_letter_code
_entity_poly.pdbx_strand_id
1 'polypeptide(L)'
;MSTHSEPAPAPDESVGYVCPHCDATHEHDHVDERAVVQARLTSLARFAWLRVGIGVLALAALLVLTPPTAALANVFAGLVAWALTTALGLLVASVRAARTGSRREGAFVLTAVLTGAALTPLAAFGVALVARAGTAGPDGSNALALGAATAVAVAAALGWYLGAAGSEVVGTISLRSLLLQESRAGEAARDVAVRTRASVHPVGELVWTVASALVFGLWVFACQFLPVLVIVLIPLHVAVLVLSRRLREA
;
A
#
# COMPACT_ATOMS: atom_id res chain seq x y z
N MET A 1 -2.52 23.13 -70.98
CA MET A 1 -2.56 21.66 -70.81
C MET A 1 -2.77 21.39 -69.33
N SER A 2 -4.01 21.16 -68.92
CA SER A 2 -4.37 20.91 -67.53
C SER A 2 -4.70 19.43 -67.40
N THR A 3 -3.85 18.67 -66.71
CA THR A 3 -4.10 17.27 -66.38
C THR A 3 -5.12 17.23 -65.25
N HIS A 4 -6.39 17.00 -65.60
CA HIS A 4 -7.39 16.56 -64.63
C HIS A 4 -7.07 15.11 -64.26
N SER A 5 -6.42 14.93 -63.11
CA SER A 5 -6.39 13.64 -62.43
C SER A 5 -7.73 13.45 -61.76
N GLU A 6 -8.56 12.60 -62.34
CA GLU A 6 -9.77 12.09 -61.72
C GLU A 6 -9.38 11.33 -60.45
N PRO A 7 -9.84 11.73 -59.25
CA PRO A 7 -9.57 10.97 -58.04
C PRO A 7 -10.25 9.60 -58.17
N ALA A 8 -9.50 8.53 -57.88
CA ALA A 8 -10.04 7.19 -57.81
C ALA A 8 -11.26 7.18 -56.88
N PRO A 9 -12.36 6.48 -57.24
CA PRO A 9 -13.54 6.41 -56.40
C PRO A 9 -13.14 5.89 -55.02
N ALA A 10 -13.54 6.61 -53.96
CA ALA A 10 -13.40 6.13 -52.60
C ALA A 10 -14.03 4.73 -52.50
N PRO A 11 -13.38 3.77 -51.83
CA PRO A 11 -13.95 2.45 -51.63
C PRO A 11 -15.31 2.61 -50.94
N ASP A 12 -16.30 1.91 -51.50
CA ASP A 12 -17.69 1.89 -51.07
C ASP A 12 -17.79 1.70 -49.55
N GLU A 13 -18.18 2.77 -48.84
CA GLU A 13 -18.18 2.88 -47.38
C GLU A 13 -19.34 2.12 -46.72
N SER A 14 -19.87 1.08 -47.37
CA SER A 14 -21.13 0.43 -46.99
C SER A 14 -21.07 -1.07 -46.72
N VAL A 15 -19.90 -1.72 -46.82
CA VAL A 15 -19.72 -3.05 -46.24
C VAL A 15 -19.12 -2.88 -44.85
N GLY A 16 -20.00 -2.62 -43.88
CA GLY A 16 -19.62 -2.47 -42.47
C GLY A 16 -18.65 -3.58 -42.07
N TYR A 17 -17.50 -3.20 -41.53
CA TYR A 17 -16.51 -4.14 -41.03
C TYR A 17 -17.18 -5.01 -39.95
N VAL A 18 -17.48 -6.26 -40.29
CA VAL A 18 -18.01 -7.26 -39.36
C VAL A 18 -16.82 -8.05 -38.84
N CYS A 19 -16.61 -8.01 -37.53
CA CYS A 19 -15.58 -8.83 -36.93
C CYS A 19 -15.87 -10.33 -37.19
N PRO A 20 -14.88 -11.11 -37.68
CA PRO A 20 -15.05 -12.53 -38.00
C PRO A 20 -15.46 -13.44 -36.83
N HIS A 21 -15.42 -12.93 -35.60
CA HIS A 21 -15.54 -13.72 -34.38
C HIS A 21 -16.76 -13.42 -33.52
N CYS A 22 -17.46 -12.31 -33.76
CA CYS A 22 -18.55 -11.87 -32.88
C CYS A 22 -19.61 -11.00 -33.56
N ASP A 23 -19.63 -10.93 -34.90
CA ASP A 23 -20.58 -10.15 -35.71
C ASP A 23 -20.69 -8.66 -35.33
N ALA A 24 -19.73 -8.14 -34.56
CA ALA A 24 -19.71 -6.73 -34.19
C ALA A 24 -19.29 -5.89 -35.39
N THR A 25 -20.10 -4.87 -35.68
CA THR A 25 -19.95 -3.94 -36.81
C THR A 25 -19.02 -2.76 -36.53
N HIS A 26 -18.35 -2.76 -35.37
CA HIS A 26 -17.42 -1.72 -34.95
C HIS A 26 -16.07 -2.33 -34.55
N GLU A 27 -15.01 -1.54 -34.75
CA GLU A 27 -13.66 -1.88 -34.32
C GLU A 27 -13.64 -2.03 -32.79
N HIS A 28 -13.29 -3.23 -32.32
CA HIS A 28 -13.17 -3.53 -30.91
C HIS A 28 -11.97 -4.45 -30.69
N ASP A 29 -11.26 -4.23 -29.59
CA ASP A 29 -10.05 -4.97 -29.26
C ASP A 29 -10.43 -6.35 -28.71
N HIS A 30 -10.01 -7.43 -29.40
CA HIS A 30 -10.13 -8.79 -28.88
C HIS A 30 -9.11 -8.99 -27.77
N VAL A 31 -9.48 -8.58 -26.57
CA VAL A 31 -8.66 -8.82 -25.40
C VAL A 31 -8.80 -10.28 -25.01
N ASP A 32 -7.74 -11.05 -25.19
CA ASP A 32 -7.66 -12.40 -24.62
C ASP A 32 -7.66 -12.30 -23.08
N GLU A 33 -8.85 -12.48 -22.49
CA GLU A 33 -9.08 -12.45 -21.06
C GLU A 33 -8.15 -13.42 -20.32
N ARG A 34 -7.91 -14.61 -20.89
CA ARG A 34 -7.06 -15.62 -20.26
C ARG A 34 -5.63 -15.15 -20.19
N ALA A 35 -5.10 -14.58 -21.27
CA ALA A 35 -3.77 -14.01 -21.29
C ALA A 35 -3.62 -12.85 -20.28
N VAL A 36 -4.62 -11.96 -20.18
CA VAL A 36 -4.61 -10.86 -19.21
C VAL A 36 -4.64 -11.37 -17.76
N VAL A 37 -5.51 -12.32 -17.46
CA VAL A 37 -5.62 -12.91 -16.11
C VAL A 37 -4.33 -13.65 -15.75
N GLN A 38 -3.73 -14.40 -16.67
CA GLN A 38 -2.47 -15.11 -16.41
C GLN A 38 -1.30 -14.14 -16.21
N ALA A 39 -1.21 -13.07 -17.00
CA ALA A 39 -0.24 -11.99 -16.80
C ALA A 39 -0.42 -11.30 -15.44
N ARG A 40 -1.69 -11.09 -15.01
CA ARG A 40 -2.00 -10.53 -13.70
C ARG A 40 -1.57 -11.47 -12.57
N LEU A 41 -1.88 -12.76 -12.65
CA LEU A 41 -1.51 -13.76 -11.65
C LEU A 41 0.02 -13.91 -11.50
N THR A 42 0.75 -13.90 -12.61
CA THR A 42 2.22 -13.97 -12.59
C THR A 42 2.84 -12.71 -12.00
N SER A 43 2.31 -11.54 -12.32
CA SER A 43 2.70 -10.26 -11.71
C SER A 43 2.47 -10.29 -10.20
N LEU A 44 1.26 -10.63 -9.75
CA LEU A 44 0.89 -10.77 -8.35
C LEU A 44 1.87 -11.69 -7.59
N ALA A 45 2.15 -12.87 -8.13
CA ALA A 45 3.10 -13.81 -7.51
C ALA A 45 4.52 -13.23 -7.42
N ARG A 46 5.02 -12.63 -8.50
CA ARG A 46 6.35 -12.01 -8.54
C ARG A 46 6.49 -10.94 -7.47
N PHE A 47 5.51 -10.07 -7.35
CA PHE A 47 5.53 -8.96 -6.41
C PHE A 47 5.28 -9.38 -4.95
N ALA A 48 4.55 -10.48 -4.72
CA ALA A 48 4.49 -11.13 -3.41
C ALA A 48 5.86 -11.70 -3.01
N TRP A 49 6.54 -12.41 -3.92
CA TRP A 49 7.88 -12.95 -3.68
C TRP A 49 8.93 -11.86 -3.44
N LEU A 50 8.89 -10.77 -4.20
CA LEU A 50 9.78 -9.62 -3.98
C LEU A 50 9.60 -9.04 -2.57
N ARG A 51 8.35 -8.91 -2.10
CA ARG A 51 8.08 -8.39 -0.76
C ARG A 51 8.63 -9.29 0.34
N VAL A 52 8.41 -10.60 0.20
CA VAL A 52 8.94 -11.61 1.12
C VAL A 52 10.46 -11.57 1.10
N GLY A 53 11.08 -11.53 -0.08
CA GLY A 53 12.54 -11.44 -0.26
C GLY A 53 13.15 -10.22 0.44
N ILE A 54 12.57 -9.03 0.24
CA ILE A 54 13.01 -7.81 0.93
C ILE A 54 12.91 -7.97 2.45
N GLY A 55 11.78 -8.49 2.95
CA GLY A 55 11.58 -8.69 4.39
C GLY A 55 12.57 -9.68 5.00
N VAL A 56 12.81 -10.81 4.34
CA VAL A 56 13.76 -11.84 4.78
C VAL A 56 15.19 -11.31 4.76
N LEU A 57 15.61 -10.63 3.69
CA LEU A 57 16.96 -10.07 3.58
C LEU A 57 17.21 -8.98 4.63
N ALA A 58 16.23 -8.08 4.83
CA ALA A 58 16.33 -7.03 5.84
C ALA A 58 16.37 -7.62 7.26
N LEU A 59 15.56 -8.65 7.55
CA LEU A 59 15.59 -9.34 8.84
C LEU A 59 16.92 -10.06 9.07
N ALA A 60 17.43 -10.77 8.07
CA ALA A 60 18.72 -11.45 8.17
C ALA A 60 19.87 -10.45 8.43
N ALA A 61 19.90 -9.33 7.70
CA ALA A 61 20.86 -8.26 7.93
C ALA A 61 20.76 -7.69 9.35
N LEU A 62 19.54 -7.46 9.84
CA LEU A 62 19.31 -6.95 11.19
C LEU A 62 19.81 -7.93 12.27
N LEU A 63 19.54 -9.23 12.12
CA LEU A 63 19.95 -10.28 13.05
C LEU A 63 21.47 -10.50 13.08
N VAL A 64 22.18 -10.20 11.99
CA VAL A 64 23.65 -10.22 11.95
C VAL A 64 24.26 -9.00 12.63
N LEU A 65 23.62 -7.83 12.48
CA LEU A 65 24.15 -6.55 12.96
C LEU A 65 23.78 -6.22 14.41
N THR A 66 22.78 -6.91 14.97
CA THR A 66 22.23 -6.59 16.30
C THR A 66 21.90 -7.85 17.11
N PRO A 67 21.87 -7.78 18.46
CA PRO A 67 21.48 -8.91 19.28
C PRO A 67 20.08 -9.44 18.88
N PRO A 68 19.92 -10.76 18.61
CA PRO A 68 18.67 -11.31 18.08
C PRO A 68 17.44 -11.00 18.93
N THR A 69 17.57 -11.03 20.25
CA THR A 69 16.47 -10.72 21.17
C THR A 69 16.00 -9.27 21.06
N ALA A 70 16.93 -8.32 20.97
CA ALA A 70 16.62 -6.90 20.80
C ALA A 70 16.06 -6.61 19.40
N ALA A 71 16.62 -7.23 18.37
CA ALA A 71 16.13 -7.13 16.99
C ALA A 71 14.67 -7.58 16.90
N LEU A 72 14.38 -8.79 17.36
CA LEU A 72 13.04 -9.39 17.29
C LEU A 72 12.03 -8.62 18.13
N ALA A 73 12.41 -8.14 19.32
CA ALA A 73 11.54 -7.32 20.15
C ALA A 73 11.13 -6.00 19.46
N ASN A 74 12.08 -5.30 18.84
CA ASN A 74 11.81 -4.04 18.14
C ASN A 74 11.04 -4.25 16.82
N VAL A 75 11.33 -5.33 16.08
CA VAL A 75 10.54 -5.75 14.92
C VAL A 75 9.10 -6.05 15.34
N PHE A 76 8.91 -6.79 16.43
CA PHE A 76 7.59 -7.09 16.95
C PHE A 76 6.84 -5.81 17.40
N ALA A 77 7.53 -4.88 18.05
CA ALA A 77 6.95 -3.59 18.43
C ALA A 77 6.46 -2.79 17.20
N GLY A 78 7.27 -2.74 16.12
CA GLY A 78 6.87 -2.11 14.87
C GLY A 78 5.66 -2.79 14.21
N LEU A 79 5.62 -4.13 14.24
CA LEU A 79 4.50 -4.91 13.72
C LEU A 79 3.20 -4.65 14.50
N VAL A 80 3.29 -4.62 15.83
CA VAL A 80 2.14 -4.30 16.71
C VAL A 80 1.67 -2.87 16.48
N ALA A 81 2.59 -1.91 16.34
CA ALA A 81 2.25 -0.54 16.02
C ALA A 81 1.48 -0.41 14.69
N TRP A 82 1.93 -1.11 13.64
CA TRP A 82 1.21 -1.20 12.37
C TRP A 82 -0.19 -1.84 12.54
N ALA A 83 -0.28 -2.94 13.28
CA ALA A 83 -1.55 -3.64 13.50
C ALA A 83 -2.56 -2.78 14.24
N LEU A 84 -2.13 -2.07 15.29
CA LEU A 84 -2.98 -1.18 16.08
C LEU A 84 -3.47 0.03 15.27
N THR A 85 -2.58 0.69 14.53
CA THR A 85 -2.95 1.85 13.70
C THR A 85 -3.94 1.45 12.59
N THR A 86 -3.74 0.29 11.98
CA THR A 86 -4.65 -0.27 10.98
C THR A 86 -5.99 -0.65 11.59
N ALA A 87 -6.00 -1.38 12.71
CA ALA A 87 -7.23 -1.80 13.40
C ALA A 87 -8.06 -0.60 13.88
N LEU A 88 -7.42 0.42 14.47
CA LEU A 88 -8.09 1.65 14.89
C LEU A 88 -8.64 2.44 13.69
N GLY A 89 -7.89 2.52 12.59
CA GLY A 89 -8.37 3.13 11.36
C GLY A 89 -9.63 2.45 10.82
N LEU A 90 -9.63 1.12 10.75
CA LEU A 90 -10.78 0.32 10.34
C LEU A 90 -11.96 0.48 11.31
N LEU A 91 -11.71 0.55 12.62
CA LEU A 91 -12.73 0.76 13.63
C LEU A 91 -13.41 2.12 13.47
N VAL A 92 -12.64 3.19 13.31
CA VAL A 92 -13.18 4.54 13.09
C VAL A 92 -13.98 4.61 11.79
N ALA A 93 -13.48 4.00 10.70
CA ALA A 93 -14.19 3.94 9.43
C ALA A 93 -15.51 3.14 9.55
N SER A 94 -15.50 2.03 10.29
CA SER A 94 -16.69 1.19 10.53
C SER A 94 -17.74 1.92 11.37
N VAL A 95 -17.31 2.61 12.44
CA VAL A 95 -18.22 3.43 13.27
C VAL A 95 -18.83 4.56 12.46
N ARG A 96 -18.05 5.23 11.59
CA ARG A 96 -18.56 6.28 10.70
C ARG A 96 -19.56 5.73 9.69
N ALA A 97 -19.27 4.59 9.07
CA ALA A 97 -20.17 3.94 8.11
C ALA A 97 -21.48 3.51 8.79
N ALA A 98 -21.41 2.95 10.00
CA ALA A 98 -22.59 2.57 10.77
C ALA A 98 -23.48 3.78 11.13
N ARG A 99 -22.89 4.93 11.46
CA ARG A 99 -23.63 6.15 11.81
C ARG A 99 -24.25 6.86 10.62
N THR A 100 -23.59 6.84 9.46
CA THR A 100 -24.05 7.59 8.28
C THR A 100 -24.96 6.78 7.37
N GLY A 101 -25.07 5.46 7.58
CA GLY A 101 -25.80 4.55 6.68
C GLY A 101 -25.19 4.42 5.28
N SER A 102 -24.17 5.22 4.94
CA SER A 102 -23.51 5.20 3.64
C SER A 102 -22.30 4.27 3.68
N ARG A 103 -22.38 3.15 2.96
CA ARG A 103 -21.25 2.22 2.75
C ARG A 103 -20.48 2.57 1.47
N ARG A 104 -20.27 3.87 1.19
CA ARG A 104 -19.43 4.27 0.05
C ARG A 104 -18.00 3.84 0.34
N GLU A 105 -17.52 2.87 -0.43
CA GLU A 105 -16.22 2.20 -0.25
C GLU A 105 -15.06 3.21 -0.21
N GLY A 106 -15.04 4.19 -1.13
CA GLY A 106 -14.01 5.23 -1.15
C GLY A 106 -13.96 6.10 0.12
N ALA A 107 -15.11 6.41 0.72
CA ALA A 107 -15.17 7.19 1.96
C ALA A 107 -14.71 6.36 3.17
N PHE A 108 -15.00 5.06 3.17
CA PHE A 108 -14.52 4.13 4.19
C PHE A 108 -13.00 4.01 4.16
N VAL A 109 -12.43 3.71 2.99
CA VAL A 109 -10.98 3.56 2.80
C VAL A 109 -10.26 4.86 3.16
N LEU A 110 -10.74 6.01 2.66
CA LEU A 110 -10.14 7.30 2.97
C LEU A 110 -10.15 7.57 4.49
N THR A 111 -11.27 7.29 5.18
CA THR A 111 -11.35 7.51 6.63
C THR A 111 -10.38 6.59 7.39
N ALA A 112 -10.29 5.32 7.00
CA ALA A 112 -9.37 4.38 7.62
C ALA A 112 -7.91 4.80 7.45
N VAL A 113 -7.51 5.14 6.21
CA VAL A 113 -6.15 5.57 5.88
C VAL A 113 -5.77 6.86 6.61
N LEU A 114 -6.64 7.88 6.61
CA LEU A 114 -6.37 9.15 7.28
C LEU A 114 -6.25 8.99 8.79
N THR A 115 -7.09 8.15 9.38
CA THR A 115 -7.02 7.85 10.82
C THR A 115 -5.74 7.12 11.15
N GLY A 116 -5.37 6.08 10.39
CA GLY A 116 -4.12 5.36 10.56
C GLY A 116 -2.89 6.27 10.43
N ALA A 117 -2.89 7.15 9.43
CA ALA A 117 -1.84 8.15 9.23
C ALA A 117 -1.73 9.11 10.43
N ALA A 118 -2.84 9.60 10.96
CA ALA A 118 -2.85 10.47 12.14
C ALA A 118 -2.35 9.76 13.42
N LEU A 119 -2.55 8.45 13.53
CA LEU A 119 -2.09 7.65 14.66
C LEU A 119 -0.63 7.19 14.52
N THR A 120 -0.04 7.29 13.34
CA THR A 120 1.33 6.81 13.06
C THR A 120 2.39 7.47 13.96
N PRO A 121 2.39 8.82 14.18
CA PRO A 121 3.33 9.45 15.10
C PRO A 121 3.18 8.98 16.56
N LEU A 122 1.94 8.73 17.00
CA LEU A 122 1.66 8.21 18.36
C LEU A 122 2.18 6.77 18.52
N ALA A 123 1.97 5.93 17.51
CA ALA A 123 2.50 4.58 17.48
C ALA A 123 4.04 4.58 17.52
N ALA A 124 4.68 5.44 16.73
CA ALA A 124 6.14 5.58 16.70
C ALA A 124 6.69 6.06 18.05
N PHE A 125 5.99 7.00 18.70
CA PHE A 125 6.32 7.44 20.05
C PHE A 125 6.21 6.32 21.08
N GLY A 126 5.14 5.51 21.02
CA GLY A 126 4.99 4.34 21.88
C GLY A 126 6.13 3.33 21.73
N VAL A 127 6.54 3.04 20.49
CA VAL A 127 7.71 2.17 20.22
C VAL A 127 8.98 2.77 20.80
N ALA A 128 9.19 4.08 20.62
CA ALA A 128 10.37 4.77 21.16
C ALA A 128 10.42 4.68 22.71
N LEU A 129 9.29 4.88 23.39
CA LEU A 129 9.19 4.75 24.85
C LEU A 129 9.49 3.33 25.34
N VAL A 130 8.91 2.32 24.70
CA VAL A 130 9.14 0.90 25.07
C VAL A 130 10.62 0.53 24.88
N ALA A 131 11.23 0.95 23.78
CA ALA A 131 12.64 0.73 23.54
C ALA A 131 13.51 1.37 24.64
N ARG A 132 13.21 2.61 25.03
CA ARG A 132 13.94 3.30 26.12
C ARG A 132 13.80 2.55 27.45
N ALA A 133 12.60 2.10 27.80
CA ALA A 133 12.35 1.35 29.02
C ALA A 133 13.10 0.01 29.05
N GLY A 134 13.21 -0.69 27.90
CA GLY A 134 13.97 -1.93 27.78
C GLY A 134 15.50 -1.75 27.78
N THR A 135 16.00 -0.59 27.38
CA THR A 135 17.44 -0.26 27.35
C THR A 135 17.97 0.42 28.62
N ALA A 136 17.10 0.71 29.59
CA ALA A 136 17.47 1.30 30.87
C ALA A 136 18.17 0.26 31.78
N GLY A 137 19.40 -0.11 31.43
CA GLY A 137 20.35 -0.67 32.39
C GLY A 137 20.77 0.40 33.42
N PRO A 138 21.39 0.00 34.55
CA PRO A 138 21.68 0.89 35.69
C PRO A 138 22.50 2.14 35.34
N ASP A 139 23.20 2.17 34.21
CA ASP A 139 24.10 3.27 33.84
C ASP A 139 23.52 4.32 32.88
N GLY A 140 22.25 4.20 32.45
CA GLY A 140 21.45 5.26 31.79
C GLY A 140 22.00 5.93 30.52
N SER A 141 23.22 5.62 30.09
CA SER A 141 24.03 6.40 29.14
C SER A 141 23.99 5.86 27.70
N ASN A 142 23.55 4.61 27.50
CA ASN A 142 23.57 3.94 26.19
C ASN A 142 22.28 4.08 25.36
N ALA A 143 21.16 4.49 25.96
CA ALA A 143 19.85 4.53 25.29
C ALA A 143 19.71 5.66 24.24
N LEU A 144 20.60 6.65 24.26
CA LEU A 144 20.61 7.80 23.33
C LEU A 144 21.80 7.80 22.36
N ALA A 145 22.60 6.72 22.34
CA ALA A 145 23.66 6.59 21.36
C ALA A 145 23.05 6.50 19.96
N LEU A 146 23.59 7.26 19.00
CA LEU A 146 23.07 7.35 17.63
C LEU A 146 22.87 5.96 17.00
N GLY A 147 23.84 5.05 17.21
CA GLY A 147 23.78 3.67 16.70
C GLY A 147 22.68 2.81 17.33
N ALA A 148 22.33 3.03 18.60
CA ALA A 148 21.23 2.30 19.25
C ALA A 148 19.88 2.83 18.74
N ALA A 149 19.74 4.15 18.60
CA ALA A 149 18.54 4.77 18.07
C ALA A 149 18.29 4.36 16.60
N THR A 150 19.33 4.28 15.77
CA THR A 150 19.19 3.79 14.39
C THR A 150 18.80 2.31 14.34
N ALA A 151 19.39 1.46 15.16
CA ALA A 151 19.02 0.04 15.23
C ALA A 151 17.54 -0.16 15.61
N VAL A 152 17.05 0.56 16.61
CA VAL A 152 15.63 0.54 17.01
C VAL A 152 14.73 1.01 15.86
N ALA A 153 15.09 2.13 15.22
CA ALA A 153 14.32 2.70 14.12
C ALA A 153 14.22 1.76 12.91
N VAL A 154 15.33 1.14 12.52
CA VAL A 154 15.39 0.17 11.41
C VAL A 154 14.60 -1.09 11.74
N ALA A 155 14.74 -1.61 12.96
CA ALA A 155 13.98 -2.78 13.41
C ALA A 155 12.47 -2.51 13.44
N ALA A 156 12.06 -1.36 13.98
CA ALA A 156 10.66 -0.95 14.00
C ALA A 156 10.09 -0.70 12.60
N ALA A 157 10.86 -0.08 11.70
CA ALA A 157 10.51 0.08 10.29
C ALA A 157 10.31 -1.28 9.61
N LEU A 158 11.19 -2.24 9.87
CA LEU A 158 11.04 -3.60 9.34
C LEU A 158 9.77 -4.28 9.87
N GLY A 159 9.45 -4.13 11.15
CA GLY A 159 8.19 -4.61 11.73
C GLY A 159 6.96 -4.02 11.03
N TRP A 160 6.97 -2.71 10.81
CA TRP A 160 5.92 -2.00 10.09
C TRP A 160 5.78 -2.49 8.65
N TYR A 161 6.91 -2.64 7.96
CA TYR A 161 6.98 -3.20 6.61
C TYR A 161 6.39 -4.61 6.56
N LEU A 162 6.74 -5.51 7.48
CA LEU A 162 6.23 -6.88 7.52
C LEU A 162 4.71 -6.92 7.71
N GLY A 163 4.15 -6.03 8.52
CA GLY A 163 2.71 -5.88 8.67
C GLY A 163 2.04 -5.47 7.36
N ALA A 164 2.53 -4.39 6.75
CA ALA A 164 2.00 -3.88 5.48
C ALA A 164 2.14 -4.90 4.33
N ALA A 165 3.34 -5.43 4.12
CA ALA A 165 3.64 -6.45 3.13
C ALA A 165 2.82 -7.73 3.36
N GLY A 166 2.65 -8.16 4.62
CA GLY A 166 1.81 -9.30 4.97
C GLY A 166 0.36 -9.11 4.55
N SER A 167 -0.21 -7.92 4.80
CA SER A 167 -1.57 -7.60 4.37
C SER A 167 -1.75 -7.61 2.85
N GLU A 168 -0.73 -7.14 2.11
CA GLU A 168 -0.74 -7.14 0.64
C GLU A 168 -0.58 -8.55 0.06
N VAL A 169 0.22 -9.42 0.69
CA VAL A 169 0.34 -10.84 0.33
C VAL A 169 -0.98 -11.57 0.57
N VAL A 170 -1.65 -11.33 1.71
CA VAL A 170 -2.98 -11.89 1.98
C VAL A 170 -4.00 -11.38 0.95
N GLY A 171 -3.99 -10.08 0.64
CA GLY A 171 -4.82 -9.50 -0.43
C GLY A 171 -4.55 -10.14 -1.79
N THR A 172 -3.29 -10.43 -2.10
CA THR A 172 -2.87 -11.11 -3.33
C THR A 172 -3.41 -12.55 -3.41
N ILE A 173 -3.32 -13.31 -2.31
CA ILE A 173 -3.85 -14.68 -2.24
C ILE A 173 -5.37 -14.68 -2.43
N SER A 174 -6.07 -13.76 -1.76
CA SER A 174 -7.52 -13.58 -1.90
C SER A 174 -7.94 -13.16 -3.30
N LEU A 175 -7.20 -12.25 -3.94
CA LEU A 175 -7.47 -11.86 -5.32
C LEU A 175 -7.20 -13.02 -6.30
N ARG A 176 -6.13 -13.79 -6.08
CA ARG A 176 -5.84 -14.98 -6.88
C ARG A 176 -6.97 -16.01 -6.76
N SER A 177 -7.47 -16.27 -5.56
CA SER A 177 -8.57 -17.22 -5.38
C SER A 177 -9.84 -16.74 -6.08
N LEU A 178 -10.18 -15.44 -5.99
CA LEU A 178 -11.32 -14.86 -6.70
C LEU A 178 -11.20 -14.97 -8.23
N LEU A 179 -10.03 -14.68 -8.80
CA LEU A 179 -9.82 -14.76 -10.26
C LEU A 179 -9.95 -16.20 -10.79
N LEU A 180 -9.59 -17.20 -9.97
CA LEU A 180 -9.66 -18.62 -10.33
C LEU A 180 -11.06 -19.23 -10.10
N GLN A 181 -11.95 -18.56 -9.38
CA GLN A 181 -13.29 -19.07 -9.12
C GLN A 181 -14.21 -18.96 -10.34
N GLU A 182 -14.94 -20.04 -10.65
CA GLU A 182 -16.03 -20.07 -11.64
C GLU A 182 -17.35 -19.61 -11.00
N SER A 183 -17.37 -18.37 -10.53
CA SER A 183 -18.55 -17.74 -9.93
C SER A 183 -18.80 -16.37 -10.55
N ARG A 184 -20.01 -15.81 -10.37
CA ARG A 184 -20.31 -14.42 -10.79
C ARG A 184 -19.33 -13.40 -10.20
N ALA A 185 -18.84 -13.65 -8.99
CA ALA A 185 -17.84 -12.81 -8.35
C ALA A 185 -16.46 -12.94 -9.04
N GLY A 186 -16.10 -14.14 -9.50
CA GLY A 186 -14.90 -14.39 -10.28
C GLY A 186 -14.97 -13.75 -11.67
N GLU A 187 -16.10 -13.86 -12.37
CA GLU A 187 -16.34 -13.18 -13.64
C GLU A 187 -16.21 -11.66 -13.50
N ALA A 188 -16.85 -11.06 -12.49
CA ALA A 188 -16.72 -9.64 -12.21
C ALA A 188 -15.28 -9.23 -11.89
N ALA A 189 -14.52 -10.06 -11.17
CA ALA A 189 -13.12 -9.80 -10.86
C ALA A 189 -12.22 -9.84 -12.11
N ARG A 190 -12.48 -10.76 -13.05
CA ARG A 190 -11.74 -10.84 -14.32
C ARG A 190 -12.06 -9.65 -15.23
N ASP A 191 -13.32 -9.26 -15.31
CA ASP A 191 -13.77 -8.07 -16.05
C ASP A 191 -13.11 -6.78 -15.50
N VAL A 192 -13.02 -6.65 -14.17
CA VAL A 192 -12.24 -5.55 -13.55
C VAL A 192 -10.76 -5.63 -13.91
N ALA A 193 -10.15 -6.82 -13.92
CA ALA A 193 -8.74 -6.99 -14.29
C ALA A 193 -8.48 -6.58 -15.75
N VAL A 194 -9.41 -6.86 -16.67
CA VAL A 194 -9.35 -6.42 -18.06
C VAL A 194 -9.46 -4.90 -18.16
N ARG A 195 -10.43 -4.28 -17.48
CA ARG A 195 -10.60 -2.81 -17.46
C ARG A 195 -9.41 -2.07 -16.86
N THR A 196 -8.74 -2.66 -15.88
CA THR A 196 -7.62 -2.03 -15.15
C THR A 196 -6.23 -2.45 -15.67
N ARG A 197 -6.17 -3.13 -16.83
CA ARG A 197 -4.93 -3.70 -17.39
C ARG A 197 -3.78 -2.68 -17.54
N ALA A 198 -4.10 -1.42 -17.83
CA ALA A 198 -3.13 -0.36 -18.06
C ALA A 198 -2.86 0.54 -16.83
N SER A 199 -3.71 0.50 -15.80
CA SER A 199 -3.71 1.50 -14.72
C SER A 199 -2.97 1.07 -13.45
N VAL A 200 -2.70 -0.22 -13.26
CA VAL A 200 -2.12 -0.72 -12.01
C VAL A 200 -0.64 -1.03 -12.19
N HIS A 201 0.23 -0.10 -11.82
CA HIS A 201 1.67 -0.32 -11.75
C HIS A 201 2.05 -0.93 -10.38
N PRO A 202 2.36 -2.24 -10.32
CA PRO A 202 2.64 -2.94 -9.06
C PRO A 202 3.92 -2.47 -8.35
N VAL A 203 4.80 -1.76 -9.07
CA VAL A 203 6.00 -1.12 -8.51
C VAL A 203 5.61 0.03 -7.59
N GLY A 204 4.57 0.80 -7.94
CA GLY A 204 4.13 1.95 -7.14
C GLY A 204 3.66 1.52 -5.75
N GLU A 205 2.91 0.42 -5.68
CA GLU A 205 2.48 -0.17 -4.41
C GLU A 205 3.69 -0.59 -3.56
N LEU A 206 4.64 -1.34 -4.14
CA LEU A 206 5.85 -1.76 -3.43
C LEU A 206 6.65 -0.57 -2.89
N VAL A 207 6.84 0.47 -3.71
CA VAL A 207 7.54 1.70 -3.31
C VAL A 207 6.81 2.37 -2.15
N TRP A 208 5.48 2.42 -2.18
CA TRP A 208 4.69 3.02 -1.11
C TRP A 208 4.78 2.21 0.20
N THR A 209 4.75 0.88 0.13
CA THR A 209 4.94 -0.01 1.28
C THR A 209 6.29 0.28 1.95
N VAL A 210 7.37 0.32 1.17
CA VAL A 210 8.73 0.62 1.66
C VAL A 210 8.83 2.04 2.20
N ALA A 211 8.30 3.04 1.47
CA ALA A 211 8.33 4.44 1.89
C ALA A 211 7.58 4.64 3.21
N SER A 212 6.41 4.00 3.40
CA SER A 212 5.65 4.10 4.64
C SER A 212 6.42 3.54 5.85
N ALA A 213 7.13 2.43 5.65
CA ALA A 213 7.98 1.83 6.67
C ALA A 213 9.19 2.70 7.02
N LEU A 214 9.84 3.30 6.03
CA LEU A 214 10.94 4.24 6.23
C LEU A 214 10.50 5.50 6.96
N VAL A 215 9.34 6.07 6.59
CA VAL A 215 8.74 7.21 7.29
C VAL A 215 8.44 6.84 8.73
N PHE A 216 7.87 5.66 9.00
CA PHE A 216 7.65 5.18 10.36
C PHE A 216 8.96 5.03 11.16
N GLY A 217 10.00 4.44 10.57
CA GLY A 217 11.33 4.35 11.18
C GLY A 217 11.92 5.71 11.53
N LEU A 218 11.81 6.68 10.60
CA LEU A 218 12.26 8.04 10.82
C LEU A 218 11.51 8.70 11.98
N TRP A 219 10.21 8.44 12.11
CA TRP A 219 9.42 8.88 13.25
C TRP A 219 9.88 8.27 14.57
N VAL A 220 10.12 6.96 14.61
CA VAL A 220 10.65 6.28 15.80
C VAL A 220 12.01 6.89 16.18
N PHE A 221 12.90 7.09 15.20
CA PHE A 221 14.20 7.72 15.39
C PHE A 221 14.06 9.14 15.97
N ALA A 222 13.23 9.99 15.36
CA ALA A 222 13.02 11.36 15.82
C ALA A 222 12.43 11.41 17.24
N CYS A 223 11.50 10.52 17.57
CA CYS A 223 10.91 10.41 18.90
C CYS A 223 11.91 10.01 19.99
N GLN A 224 13.05 9.38 19.65
CA GLN A 224 14.12 9.10 20.62
C GLN A 224 14.76 10.40 21.14
N PHE A 225 14.93 11.40 20.28
CA PHE A 225 15.64 12.65 20.62
C PHE A 225 14.69 13.82 20.93
N LEU A 226 13.53 13.86 20.28
CA LEU A 226 12.59 14.97 20.33
C LEU A 226 11.19 14.44 20.65
N PRO A 227 10.92 14.02 21.90
CA PRO A 227 9.59 13.54 22.28
C PRO A 227 8.50 14.63 22.12
N VAL A 228 8.88 15.91 22.24
CA VAL A 228 8.00 17.08 22.02
C VAL A 228 7.50 17.17 20.58
N LEU A 229 8.22 16.58 19.61
CA LEU A 229 7.88 16.61 18.19
C LEU A 229 6.47 16.04 17.91
N VAL A 230 6.07 15.04 18.69
CA VAL A 230 4.76 14.37 18.62
C VAL A 230 3.63 15.34 18.99
N ILE A 231 3.85 16.17 20.01
CA ILE A 231 2.86 17.16 20.49
C ILE A 231 2.58 18.21 19.42
N VAL A 232 3.59 18.60 18.64
CA VAL A 232 3.46 19.62 17.59
C VAL A 232 2.91 19.04 16.29
N LEU A 233 3.39 17.86 15.90
CA LEU A 233 3.10 17.32 14.57
C LEU A 233 1.74 16.63 14.47
N ILE A 234 1.17 16.11 15.56
CA ILE A 234 -0.21 15.59 15.54
C ILE A 234 -1.20 16.70 15.15
N PRO A 235 -1.24 17.86 15.84
CA PRO A 235 -2.08 18.98 15.41
C PRO A 235 -1.78 19.45 13.99
N LEU A 236 -0.49 19.48 13.59
CA LEU A 236 -0.12 19.88 12.24
C LEU A 236 -0.65 18.92 11.17
N HIS A 237 -0.58 17.60 11.39
CA HIS A 237 -1.14 16.61 10.47
C HIS A 237 -2.65 16.79 10.33
N VAL A 238 -3.34 17.02 11.45
CA VAL A 238 -4.79 17.31 11.43
C VAL A 238 -5.07 18.59 10.65
N ALA A 239 -4.30 19.65 10.87
CA ALA A 239 -4.46 20.93 10.17
C ALA A 239 -4.24 20.79 8.65
N VAL A 240 -3.18 20.09 8.23
CA VAL A 240 -2.89 19.82 6.80
C VAL A 240 -3.97 18.96 6.17
N LEU A 241 -4.52 17.98 6.89
CA LEU A 241 -5.63 17.16 6.41
C LEU A 241 -6.91 17.96 6.23
N VAL A 242 -7.22 18.86 7.17
CA VAL A 242 -8.37 19.76 7.05
C VAL A 242 -8.18 20.72 5.88
N LEU A 243 -6.99 21.29 5.72
CA LEU A 243 -6.67 22.24 4.64
C LEU A 243 -6.72 21.57 3.26
N SER A 244 -6.14 20.37 3.12
CA SER A 244 -6.11 19.64 1.85
C SER A 244 -7.50 19.18 1.41
N ARG A 245 -8.41 18.90 2.34
CA ARG A 245 -9.84 18.66 2.01
C ARG A 245 -10.53 19.91 1.48
N ARG A 246 -10.37 21.04 2.16
CA ARG A 246 -10.97 22.31 1.72
C ARG A 246 -10.52 22.72 0.33
N LEU A 247 -9.24 22.51 0.00
CA LEU A 247 -8.68 22.82 -1.31
C LEU A 247 -9.17 21.90 -2.43
N ARG A 248 -9.71 20.71 -2.13
CA ARG A 248 -10.31 19.81 -3.14
C ARG A 248 -11.80 20.07 -3.35
N GLU A 249 -12.44 20.78 -2.44
CA GLU A 249 -13.87 21.11 -2.48
C GLU A 249 -14.14 22.53 -3.03
N ALA A 250 -13.10 23.36 -3.19
CA ALA A 250 -13.12 24.68 -3.80
C ALA A 250 -12.69 24.61 -5.27
#